data_AF-A0A4Q3J1Z8-F1
#
_entry.id   AF-A0A4Q3J1Z8-F1
#
_cell.length_a   1.000
_cell.length_b   1.000
_cell.length_c   1.000
_cell.angle_alpha   90.00
_cell.angle_beta   90.00
_cell.angle_gamma   90.00
#
_symmetry.space_group_name_H-M   'P 1'
#
loop_
_entity.id
_entity.type
_entity.pdbx_description
1 polymer ?
#
loop_
_entity_poly.entity_id
_entity_poly.type
_entity_poly.pdbx_seq_one_letter_code
_entity_poly.pdbx_strand_id
1 'polypeptide(L)'
;DIDASARDNIGSLASAKGVPVSEITVCMLDRPRHAGLLDELRSTGCAIKLISDGDIAGIIHAVNTEETGIDIYLGSGGAPEGVLAAAALRCIGGQMQARLMLDSEEKRERARRMGVTDPNRKYTVEDLASGDVLFAATGVTDGSLLKGVSLRKNSIRTSTVVMRSWSQTVRWITAEHRR
;
A
#
# COMPACT_ATOMS: atom_id res chain seq x y z
N ASP A 1 -12.13 2.81 8.86
CA ASP A 1 -11.73 2.06 10.06
C ASP A 1 -11.56 0.60 9.68
N ILE A 2 -10.41 -0.01 9.99
CA ILE A 2 -10.14 -1.43 9.68
C ILE A 2 -11.06 -2.42 10.44
N ASP A 3 -11.74 -1.98 11.50
CA ASP A 3 -12.76 -2.79 12.19
C ASP A 3 -14.16 -2.69 11.56
N ALA A 4 -14.39 -1.70 10.71
CA ALA A 4 -15.65 -1.56 9.98
C ALA A 4 -15.68 -2.52 8.78
N SER A 5 -16.88 -2.83 8.30
CA SER A 5 -17.06 -3.63 7.09
C SER A 5 -16.42 -2.93 5.88
N ALA A 6 -16.06 -3.69 4.84
CA ALA A 6 -15.55 -3.10 3.61
C ALA A 6 -16.62 -2.20 2.96
N ARG A 7 -17.89 -2.61 3.06
CA ARG A 7 -19.04 -1.78 2.64
C ARG A 7 -19.06 -0.42 3.32
N ASP A 8 -18.92 -0.37 4.64
CA ASP A 8 -18.97 0.89 5.40
C ASP A 8 -17.79 1.79 5.05
N ASN A 9 -16.60 1.21 4.88
CA ASN A 9 -15.41 1.95 4.46
C ASN A 9 -15.56 2.56 3.07
N ILE A 10 -16.10 1.79 2.09
CA ILE A 10 -16.37 2.32 0.75
C ILE A 10 -17.42 3.43 0.80
N GLY A 11 -18.53 3.22 1.51
CA GLY A 11 -19.59 4.22 1.63
C GLY A 11 -19.07 5.52 2.26
N SER A 12 -18.25 5.39 3.31
CA SER A 12 -17.62 6.54 3.97
C SER A 12 -16.65 7.27 3.03
N LEU A 13 -15.84 6.54 2.26
CA LEU A 13 -14.91 7.13 1.30
C LEU A 13 -15.65 7.83 0.14
N ALA A 14 -16.68 7.18 -0.41
CA ALA A 14 -17.54 7.75 -1.44
C ALA A 14 -18.19 9.06 -0.98
N SER A 15 -18.75 9.06 0.23
CA SER A 15 -19.32 10.26 0.85
C SER A 15 -18.29 11.37 1.07
N ALA A 16 -17.07 11.02 1.50
CA ALA A 16 -16.00 12.00 1.69
C ALA A 16 -15.51 12.60 0.36
N LYS A 17 -15.52 11.81 -0.72
CA LYS A 17 -15.17 12.25 -2.07
C LYS A 17 -16.31 12.96 -2.81
N GLY A 18 -17.55 12.83 -2.34
CA GLY A 18 -18.73 13.39 -3.00
C GLY A 18 -19.12 12.66 -4.30
N VAL A 19 -18.77 11.38 -4.43
CA VAL A 19 -19.02 10.54 -5.61
C VAL A 19 -19.88 9.33 -5.24
N PRO A 20 -20.60 8.72 -6.19
CA PRO A 20 -21.30 7.46 -5.93
C PRO A 20 -20.32 6.32 -5.65
N VAL A 21 -20.76 5.30 -4.92
CA VAL A 21 -19.97 4.10 -4.59
C VAL A 21 -19.42 3.41 -5.85
N SER A 22 -20.14 3.46 -6.97
CA SER A 22 -19.71 2.89 -8.26
C SER A 22 -18.48 3.57 -8.86
N GLU A 23 -18.11 4.76 -8.40
CA GLU A 23 -16.91 5.48 -8.83
C GLU A 23 -15.71 5.27 -7.90
N ILE A 24 -15.87 4.47 -6.84
CA ILE A 24 -14.76 4.06 -5.98
C ILE A 24 -14.11 2.80 -6.55
N THR A 25 -12.79 2.85 -6.73
CA THR A 25 -11.96 1.72 -7.16
C THR A 25 -11.12 1.20 -6.02
N VAL A 26 -11.39 -0.04 -5.63
CA VAL A 26 -10.64 -0.76 -4.59
C VAL A 26 -9.53 -1.60 -5.22
N CYS A 27 -8.29 -1.38 -4.80
CA CYS A 27 -7.16 -2.22 -5.15
C CYS A 27 -6.95 -3.31 -4.09
N MET A 28 -6.72 -4.55 -4.50
CA MET A 28 -6.44 -5.66 -3.57
C MET A 28 -5.65 -6.79 -4.23
N LEU A 29 -4.91 -7.57 -3.43
CA LEU A 29 -4.22 -8.76 -3.93
C LEU A 29 -5.22 -9.86 -4.32
N ASP A 30 -5.00 -10.50 -5.47
CA ASP A 30 -5.74 -11.68 -5.91
C ASP A 30 -5.21 -12.92 -5.18
N ARG A 31 -5.89 -13.28 -4.08
CA ARG A 31 -5.52 -14.40 -3.21
C ARG A 31 -6.78 -15.08 -2.69
N PRO A 32 -6.79 -16.43 -2.53
CA PRO A 32 -7.94 -17.16 -1.99
C PRO A 32 -8.43 -16.64 -0.62
N ARG A 33 -7.51 -16.20 0.24
CA ARG A 33 -7.83 -15.62 1.56
C ARG A 33 -8.66 -14.33 1.48
N HIS A 34 -8.74 -13.69 0.32
CA HIS A 34 -9.54 -12.48 0.10
C HIS A 34 -10.90 -12.75 -0.55
N ALA A 35 -11.30 -14.01 -0.76
CA ALA A 35 -12.57 -14.33 -1.43
C ALA A 35 -13.78 -13.68 -0.74
N GLY A 36 -13.87 -13.76 0.59
CA GLY A 36 -14.96 -13.14 1.36
C GLY A 36 -14.98 -11.62 1.24
N LEU A 37 -13.81 -10.97 1.31
CA LEU A 37 -13.68 -9.52 1.09
C LEU A 37 -14.09 -9.14 -0.34
N LEU A 38 -13.65 -9.90 -1.34
CA LEU A 38 -13.98 -9.67 -2.74
C LEU A 38 -15.49 -9.77 -2.99
N ASP A 39 -16.16 -10.77 -2.41
CA ASP A 39 -17.61 -10.93 -2.54
C ASP A 39 -18.37 -9.79 -1.85
N GLU A 40 -17.91 -9.35 -0.67
CA GLU A 40 -18.48 -8.18 0.01
C GLU A 40 -18.34 -6.92 -0.85
N LEU A 41 -17.15 -6.65 -1.39
CA LEU A 41 -16.87 -5.50 -2.27
C LEU A 41 -17.75 -5.53 -3.52
N ARG A 42 -17.88 -6.69 -4.18
CA ARG A 42 -18.75 -6.85 -5.35
C ARG A 42 -20.21 -6.49 -5.05
N SER A 43 -20.70 -6.81 -3.85
CA SER A 43 -22.06 -6.48 -3.44
C SER A 43 -22.33 -4.98 -3.31
N THR A 44 -21.28 -4.15 -3.19
CA THR A 44 -21.40 -2.69 -3.09
C THR A 44 -21.53 -1.99 -4.45
N GLY A 45 -21.08 -2.64 -5.53
CA GLY A 45 -21.04 -2.05 -6.86
C GLY A 45 -19.82 -1.17 -7.15
N CYS A 46 -18.82 -1.13 -6.25
CA CYS A 46 -17.56 -0.45 -6.50
C CYS A 46 -16.73 -1.15 -7.60
N ALA A 47 -15.80 -0.42 -8.22
CA ALA A 47 -14.81 -1.03 -9.11
C ALA A 47 -13.72 -1.76 -8.28
N ILE A 48 -13.17 -2.83 -8.82
CA ILE A 48 -12.16 -3.65 -8.13
C ILE A 48 -10.98 -3.91 -9.08
N LYS A 49 -9.78 -3.55 -8.63
CA LYS A 49 -8.51 -3.79 -9.31
C LYS A 49 -7.74 -4.88 -8.57
N LEU A 50 -7.76 -6.07 -9.14
CA LEU A 50 -7.00 -7.20 -8.63
C LEU A 50 -5.54 -7.12 -9.10
N ILE A 51 -4.61 -7.24 -8.16
CA ILE A 51 -3.17 -7.32 -8.45
C ILE A 51 -2.62 -8.68 -8.02
N SER A 52 -1.75 -9.27 -8.83
CA SER A 52 -1.14 -10.57 -8.51
C SER A 52 -0.03 -10.45 -7.45
N ASP A 53 0.64 -9.30 -7.38
CA ASP A 53 1.68 -8.97 -6.41
C ASP A 53 1.88 -7.43 -6.33
N GLY A 54 2.67 -6.95 -5.38
CA GLY A 54 3.07 -5.54 -5.28
C GLY A 54 2.08 -4.67 -4.51
N ASP A 55 1.68 -5.11 -3.32
CA ASP A 55 0.80 -4.36 -2.42
C ASP A 55 1.36 -2.98 -2.02
N ILE A 56 2.69 -2.84 -1.87
CA ILE A 56 3.34 -1.54 -1.64
C ILE A 56 2.98 -0.54 -2.75
N ALA A 57 3.08 -0.93 -4.01
CA ALA A 57 2.73 -0.06 -5.13
C ALA A 57 1.22 0.23 -5.16
N GLY A 58 0.39 -0.79 -4.89
CA GLY A 58 -1.07 -0.62 -4.77
C GLY A 58 -1.48 0.38 -3.70
N ILE A 59 -0.82 0.37 -2.54
CA ILE A 59 -1.06 1.30 -1.44
C ILE A 59 -0.58 2.71 -1.79
N ILE A 60 0.62 2.85 -2.38
CA ILE A 60 1.14 4.16 -2.83
C ILE A 60 0.21 4.80 -3.86
N HIS A 61 -0.31 4.01 -4.81
CA HIS A 61 -1.21 4.50 -5.85
C HIS A 61 -2.52 5.06 -5.30
N ALA A 62 -3.00 4.56 -4.17
CA ALA A 62 -4.22 5.06 -3.53
C ALA A 62 -4.13 6.54 -3.09
N VAL A 63 -2.93 7.10 -2.97
CA VAL A 63 -2.73 8.53 -2.66
C VAL A 63 -2.88 9.42 -3.89
N ASN A 64 -2.61 8.88 -5.08
CA ASN A 64 -2.68 9.62 -6.34
C ASN A 64 -3.81 9.04 -7.22
N THR A 65 -5.03 9.15 -6.72
CA THR A 65 -6.21 8.58 -7.39
C THR A 65 -6.45 9.18 -8.78
N GLU A 66 -6.16 10.48 -8.98
CA GLU A 66 -6.37 11.15 -10.27
C GLU A 66 -5.55 10.50 -11.40
N GLU A 67 -4.31 10.10 -11.10
CA GLU A 67 -3.44 9.47 -12.09
C GLU A 67 -3.64 7.95 -12.18
N THR A 68 -3.88 7.30 -11.04
CA THR A 68 -3.84 5.82 -10.96
C THR A 68 -5.20 5.16 -11.06
N GLY A 69 -6.27 5.93 -10.82
CA GLY A 69 -7.63 5.44 -10.69
C GLY A 69 -7.83 4.49 -9.49
N ILE A 70 -6.95 4.50 -8.48
CA ILE A 70 -7.10 3.71 -7.26
C ILE A 70 -7.48 4.64 -6.11
N ASP A 71 -8.58 4.34 -5.43
CA ASP A 71 -9.11 5.14 -4.32
C ASP A 71 -8.66 4.62 -2.96
N ILE A 72 -8.61 3.29 -2.84
CA ILE A 72 -8.32 2.63 -1.57
C ILE A 72 -7.70 1.26 -1.83
N TYR A 73 -6.76 0.88 -0.97
CA TYR A 73 -6.26 -0.49 -0.90
C TYR A 73 -6.90 -1.21 0.29
N LEU A 74 -7.51 -2.38 0.07
CA LEU A 74 -8.09 -3.21 1.12
C LEU A 74 -7.59 -4.65 1.01
N GLY A 75 -7.16 -5.22 2.13
CA GLY A 75 -6.79 -6.63 2.21
C GLY A 75 -5.65 -6.90 3.17
N SER A 76 -5.08 -8.09 3.02
CA SER A 76 -4.01 -8.62 3.85
C SER A 76 -2.77 -8.95 3.03
N GLY A 77 -1.62 -8.50 3.53
CA GLY A 77 -0.30 -8.66 2.91
C GLY A 77 0.75 -9.04 3.95
N GLY A 78 2.02 -8.90 3.58
CA GLY A 78 3.11 -9.09 4.53
C GLY A 78 3.24 -7.88 5.47
N ALA A 79 3.50 -8.14 6.76
CA ALA A 79 3.65 -7.07 7.74
C ALA A 79 4.86 -6.15 7.46
N PRO A 80 6.04 -6.66 7.04
CA PRO A 80 7.16 -5.81 6.63
C PRO A 80 6.81 -4.88 5.46
N GLU A 81 6.08 -5.38 4.47
CA GLU A 81 5.63 -4.63 3.29
C GLU A 81 4.66 -3.52 3.70
N GLY A 82 3.78 -3.78 4.67
CA GLY A 82 2.92 -2.76 5.28
C GLY A 82 3.72 -1.61 5.92
N VAL A 83 4.85 -1.90 6.58
CA VAL A 83 5.73 -0.86 7.15
C VAL A 83 6.41 -0.04 6.03
N LEU A 84 6.86 -0.69 4.95
CA LEU A 84 7.44 0.02 3.80
C LEU A 84 6.42 0.91 3.09
N ALA A 85 5.18 0.44 2.94
CA ALA A 85 4.09 1.23 2.39
C ALA A 85 3.78 2.42 3.30
N ALA A 86 3.69 2.22 4.62
CA ALA A 86 3.49 3.30 5.57
C ALA A 86 4.62 4.34 5.49
N ALA A 87 5.88 3.91 5.32
CA ALA A 87 7.00 4.82 5.15
C ALA A 87 6.86 5.69 3.89
N ALA A 88 6.36 5.14 2.78
CA ALA A 88 6.04 5.91 1.59
C ALA A 88 4.90 6.91 1.86
N LEU A 89 3.80 6.47 2.48
CA LEU A 89 2.65 7.33 2.83
C LEU A 89 3.04 8.48 3.76
N ARG A 90 3.95 8.26 4.72
CA ARG A 90 4.52 9.35 5.56
C ARG A 90 5.23 10.43 4.74
N CYS A 91 5.71 10.09 3.54
CA CYS A 91 6.41 11.03 2.66
C CYS A 91 5.49 11.74 1.66
N ILE A 92 4.37 11.14 1.26
CA ILE A 92 3.49 11.65 0.20
C ILE A 92 2.09 12.03 0.69
N GLY A 93 1.81 11.80 1.97
CA GLY A 93 0.47 11.92 2.55
C GLY A 93 -0.36 10.65 2.35
N GLY A 94 -1.52 10.62 3.00
CA GLY A 94 -2.45 9.49 2.97
C GLY A 94 -2.77 8.95 4.36
N GLN A 95 -3.76 8.06 4.42
CA GLN A 95 -4.20 7.41 5.65
C GLN A 95 -4.06 5.91 5.53
N MET A 96 -3.62 5.27 6.61
CA MET A 96 -3.49 3.81 6.68
C MET A 96 -3.82 3.34 8.10
N GLN A 97 -4.50 2.20 8.16
CA GLN A 97 -4.62 1.41 9.37
C GLN A 97 -4.19 -0.01 9.06
N ALA A 98 -3.49 -0.65 10.00
CA ALA A 98 -3.06 -2.03 9.90
C ALA A 98 -3.23 -2.76 11.23
N ARG A 99 -3.31 -4.10 11.17
CA ARG A 99 -3.31 -5.00 12.33
C ARG A 99 -2.51 -6.26 11.99
N LEU A 100 -1.75 -6.76 12.95
CA LEU A 100 -1.07 -8.05 12.82
C LEU A 100 -2.09 -9.19 12.83
N MET A 101 -2.03 -10.06 11.82
CA MET A 101 -2.84 -11.30 11.80
C MET A 101 -2.13 -12.40 12.59
N LEU A 102 -2.40 -12.44 13.90
CA LEU A 102 -1.85 -13.44 14.83
C LEU A 102 -2.80 -14.64 14.96
N ASP A 103 -3.00 -15.35 13.86
CA ASP A 103 -3.93 -16.49 13.71
C ASP A 103 -3.41 -17.82 14.28
N SER A 104 -2.10 -17.93 14.56
CA SER A 104 -1.48 -19.11 15.16
C SER A 104 -0.79 -18.79 16.49
N GLU A 105 -0.65 -19.80 17.36
CA GLU A 105 0.05 -19.63 18.64
C GLU A 105 1.53 -19.29 18.44
N GLU A 106 2.17 -19.85 17.41
CA GLU A 106 3.55 -19.51 17.06
C GLU A 106 3.71 -18.02 16.73
N LYS A 107 2.78 -17.45 15.93
CA LYS A 107 2.79 -16.02 15.62
C LYS A 107 2.55 -15.18 16.86
N ARG A 108 1.61 -15.58 17.74
CA ARG A 108 1.34 -14.89 19.01
C ARG A 108 2.57 -14.89 19.90
N GLU A 109 3.23 -16.02 20.06
CA GLU A 109 4.41 -16.14 20.91
C GLU A 109 5.60 -15.35 20.35
N ARG A 110 5.80 -15.39 19.03
CA ARG A 110 6.79 -14.53 18.36
C ARG A 110 6.48 -13.05 18.58
N ALA A 111 5.22 -12.63 18.45
CA ALA A 111 4.82 -11.24 18.65
C ALA A 111 5.05 -10.79 20.11
N ARG A 112 4.71 -11.63 21.10
CA ARG A 112 4.98 -11.38 22.53
C ARG A 112 6.48 -11.19 22.79
N ARG A 113 7.33 -12.07 22.24
CA ARG A 113 8.79 -11.96 22.35
C ARG A 113 9.35 -10.67 21.74
N MET A 114 8.67 -10.11 20.74
CA MET A 114 9.01 -8.83 20.12
C MET A 114 8.39 -7.62 20.84
N GLY A 115 7.74 -7.83 21.98
CA GLY A 115 7.13 -6.76 22.78
C GLY A 115 5.74 -6.32 22.34
N VAL A 116 5.07 -7.09 21.47
CA VAL A 116 3.67 -6.84 21.12
C VAL A 116 2.78 -7.38 22.23
N THR A 117 2.21 -6.47 23.02
CA THR A 117 1.38 -6.80 24.20
C THR A 117 -0.11 -6.91 23.87
N ASP A 118 -0.60 -6.10 22.92
CA ASP A 118 -1.99 -6.14 22.45
C ASP A 118 -2.07 -6.77 21.05
N PRO A 119 -2.62 -7.99 20.91
CA PRO A 119 -2.74 -8.66 19.62
C PRO A 119 -3.77 -8.00 18.69
N ASN A 120 -4.69 -7.18 19.21
CA ASN A 120 -5.74 -6.53 18.45
C ASN A 120 -5.44 -5.06 18.14
N ARG A 121 -4.25 -4.58 18.51
CA ARG A 121 -3.84 -3.19 18.29
C ARG A 121 -3.99 -2.82 16.83
N LYS A 122 -4.65 -1.68 16.60
CA LYS A 122 -4.65 -0.98 15.32
C LYS A 122 -3.43 -0.07 15.28
N TYR A 123 -2.66 -0.17 14.21
CA TYR A 123 -1.53 0.69 13.94
C TYR A 123 -1.94 1.73 12.90
N THR A 124 -1.74 3.00 13.21
CA THR A 124 -1.82 4.11 12.26
C THR A 124 -0.57 4.16 11.38
N VAL A 125 -0.58 5.01 10.35
CA VAL A 125 0.62 5.23 9.51
C VAL A 125 1.80 5.77 10.33
N GLU A 126 1.55 6.62 11.34
CA GLU A 126 2.56 7.13 12.27
C GLU A 126 3.09 6.06 13.24
N ASP A 127 2.24 5.11 13.66
CA ASP A 127 2.69 3.99 14.49
C ASP A 127 3.63 3.05 13.73
N LEU A 128 3.39 2.87 12.42
CA LEU A 128 4.18 1.98 11.56
C LEU A 128 5.50 2.63 11.12
N ALA A 129 5.50 3.94 10.87
CA ALA A 129 6.67 4.70 10.43
C ALA A 129 6.73 6.08 11.11
N SER A 130 7.38 6.13 12.28
CA SER A 130 7.50 7.34 13.11
C SER A 130 8.76 8.16 12.79
N GLY A 131 8.75 9.44 13.13
CA GLY A 131 9.93 10.33 13.04
C GLY A 131 10.16 10.91 11.64
N ASP A 132 11.43 11.21 11.31
CA ASP A 132 11.83 11.63 9.97
C ASP A 132 12.06 10.40 9.09
N VAL A 133 11.13 10.18 8.17
CA VAL A 133 11.06 9.03 7.30
C VAL A 133 11.59 9.35 5.90
N LEU A 134 12.39 8.44 5.36
CA LEU A 134 12.84 8.42 3.97
C LEU A 134 12.42 7.11 3.32
N PHE A 135 11.83 7.19 2.13
CA PHE A 135 11.49 6.04 1.30
C PHE A 135 12.30 6.07 0.01
N ALA A 136 12.85 4.93 -0.40
CA ALA A 136 13.51 4.80 -1.69
C ALA A 136 13.20 3.43 -2.30
N ALA A 137 12.84 3.42 -3.59
CA ALA A 137 12.58 2.20 -4.34
C ALA A 137 13.13 2.32 -5.77
N THR A 138 13.65 1.21 -6.31
CA THR A 138 14.14 1.11 -7.69
C THR A 138 13.44 -0.05 -8.40
N GLY A 139 12.95 0.18 -9.60
CA GLY A 139 12.27 -0.85 -10.39
C GLY A 139 13.25 -1.92 -10.88
N VAL A 140 12.95 -3.18 -10.56
CA VAL A 140 13.71 -4.34 -11.07
C VAL A 140 13.12 -4.79 -12.40
N THR A 141 11.83 -5.12 -12.40
CA THR A 141 10.99 -5.33 -13.59
C THR A 141 10.08 -4.14 -13.80
N ASP A 142 9.48 -4.04 -14.99
CA ASP A 142 8.48 -3.01 -15.25
C ASP A 142 7.27 -3.21 -14.31
N GLY A 143 7.06 -2.20 -13.46
CA GLY A 143 5.93 -2.13 -12.54
C GLY A 143 5.07 -0.92 -12.83
N SER A 144 3.97 -0.82 -12.08
CA SER A 144 3.04 0.32 -12.15
C SER A 144 3.64 1.59 -11.55
N LEU A 145 4.63 1.48 -10.66
CA LEU A 145 5.29 2.61 -10.02
C LEU A 145 6.61 3.00 -10.70
N LEU A 146 7.43 2.03 -11.08
CA LEU A 146 8.79 2.24 -11.61
C LEU A 146 9.05 1.35 -12.80
N LYS A 147 9.85 1.87 -13.75
CA LYS A 147 10.36 1.08 -14.87
C LYS A 147 11.46 0.12 -14.39
N GLY A 148 11.48 -1.06 -14.99
CA GLY A 148 12.50 -2.07 -14.74
C GLY A 148 13.88 -1.64 -15.22
N VAL A 149 14.89 -2.39 -14.81
CA VAL A 149 16.26 -2.17 -15.27
C VAL A 149 16.34 -2.46 -16.76
N SER A 150 16.84 -1.49 -17.55
CA SER A 150 17.03 -1.63 -18.98
C SER A 150 18.51 -1.70 -19.33
N LEU A 151 18.92 -2.83 -19.90
CA LEU A 151 20.28 -3.02 -20.42
C LEU A 151 20.39 -2.45 -21.83
N ARG A 152 21.37 -1.57 -22.05
CA ARG A 152 21.72 -0.99 -23.37
C ARG A 152 23.14 -1.39 -23.74
N LYS A 153 23.54 -1.12 -24.99
CA LYS A 153 24.85 -1.50 -25.53
C LYS A 153 26.02 -1.05 -24.64
N ASN A 154 25.99 0.20 -24.18
CA ASN A 154 27.08 0.83 -23.40
C ASN A 154 26.61 1.40 -22.05
N SER A 155 25.38 1.09 -21.62
CA SER A 155 24.83 1.64 -20.38
C SER A 155 23.74 0.77 -19.77
N ILE A 156 23.45 0.99 -18.49
CA ILE A 156 22.30 0.44 -17.77
C ILE A 156 21.43 1.63 -17.36
N ARG A 157 20.12 1.55 -17.62
CA ARG A 157 19.16 2.56 -17.15
C ARG A 157 18.34 2.01 -16.00
N THR A 158 18.20 2.79 -14.93
CA THR A 158 17.37 2.47 -13.77
C THR A 158 16.35 3.59 -13.50
N SER A 159 15.21 3.22 -12.92
CA SER A 159 14.17 4.15 -12.47
C SER A 159 13.99 4.00 -10.97
N THR A 160 14.21 5.10 -10.25
CA THR A 160 14.18 5.16 -8.79
C THR A 160 13.27 6.28 -8.34
N VAL A 161 12.52 6.07 -7.26
CA VAL A 161 11.84 7.14 -6.52
C VAL A 161 12.47 7.30 -5.15
N VAL A 162 12.66 8.55 -4.71
CA VAL A 162 13.12 8.89 -3.36
C VAL A 162 12.18 9.93 -2.77
N MET A 163 11.69 9.68 -1.57
CA MET A 163 10.69 10.51 -0.89
C MET A 163 11.16 10.83 0.53
N ARG A 164 10.84 12.02 1.04
CA ARG A 164 11.17 12.45 2.41
C ARG A 164 9.96 13.07 3.11
N SER A 165 9.70 12.64 4.34
CA SER A 165 8.60 13.13 5.15
C SER A 165 8.77 14.58 5.62
N TRP A 166 9.97 14.99 6.05
CA TRP A 166 10.17 16.36 6.53
C TRP A 166 10.02 17.42 5.42
N SER A 167 10.60 17.16 4.25
CA SER A 167 10.57 18.12 3.14
C SER A 167 9.40 17.92 2.18
N GLN A 168 8.59 16.86 2.39
CA GLN A 168 7.51 16.41 1.49
C GLN A 168 7.95 16.34 0.02
N THR A 169 9.24 16.08 -0.22
CA THR A 169 9.81 16.11 -1.57
C THR A 169 9.85 14.72 -2.15
N VAL A 170 9.25 14.56 -3.32
CA VAL A 170 9.33 13.35 -4.14
C VAL A 170 10.30 13.60 -5.30
N ARG A 171 11.30 12.73 -5.45
CA ARG A 171 12.27 12.76 -6.54
C ARG A 171 12.12 11.50 -7.38
N TRP A 172 11.75 11.69 -8.63
CA TRP A 172 11.80 10.66 -9.66
C TRP A 172 13.14 10.74 -10.37
N ILE A 173 13.94 9.70 -10.24
CA ILE A 173 15.32 9.65 -10.70
C ILE A 173 15.41 8.62 -11.82
N THR A 174 15.75 9.09 -13.03
CA THR A 174 16.26 8.22 -14.09
C THR A 174 17.78 8.32 -14.07
N ALA A 175 18.47 7.20 -13.85
CA ALA A 175 19.93 7.15 -13.89
C ALA A 175 20.41 6.32 -15.09
N GLU A 176 21.49 6.79 -15.73
CA GLU A 176 22.24 6.03 -16.73
C GLU A 176 23.63 5.71 -16.17
N HIS A 177 23.93 4.42 -16.04
CA HIS A 177 25.19 3.90 -15.54
C HIS A 177 26.04 3.45 -16.72
N ARG A 178 27.19 4.07 -16.96
CA ARG A 178 28.09 3.70 -18.07
C ARG A 178 28.77 2.36 -17.77
N ARG A 179 28.86 1.50 -18.79
CA ARG A 179 29.63 0.25 -18.75
C ARG A 179 30.99 0.43 -19.39
#